data_AF-A0A6S7B2Y1-F1
#
_entry.id   AF-A0A6S7B2Y1-F1
#
_cell.length_a   1.000
_cell.length_b   1.000
_cell.length_c   1.000
_cell.angle_alpha   90.00
_cell.angle_beta   90.00
_cell.angle_gamma   90.00
#
_symmetry.space_group_name_H-M   'P 1'
#
loop_
_entity.id
_entity.type
_entity.pdbx_description
1 polymer ?
#
loop_
_entity_poly.entity_id
_entity_poly.type
_entity_poly.pdbx_seq_one_letter_code
_entity_poly.pdbx_strand_id
1 'polypeptide(L)'
;MPEQKTLKRAAADKRAGKSASTQAGEFVKEQVDKVRAGKHGVRSARQAIAIGLSEARRAGVAVKLPKKGTTSEATRKKAEKDSAAGQHKSTA
;
A
#
# COMPACT_ATOMS: atom_id res chain seq x y z
N MET A 1 -2.99 9.57 1.28
CA MET A 1 -3.02 8.91 2.61
C MET A 1 -4.33 8.14 2.67
N PRO A 2 -4.31 6.88 3.13
CA PRO A 2 -5.45 5.97 3.05
C PRO A 2 -6.58 6.40 3.98
N GLU A 3 -7.82 6.04 3.62
CA GLU A 3 -8.98 6.26 4.47
C GLU A 3 -8.93 5.41 5.75
N GLN A 4 -9.51 5.92 6.84
CA GLN A 4 -9.61 5.19 8.11
C GLN A 4 -10.32 3.83 7.95
N LYS A 5 -11.26 3.74 7.00
CA LYS A 5 -11.96 2.51 6.67
C LYS A 5 -11.00 1.44 6.12
N THR A 6 -10.06 1.83 5.28
CA THR A 6 -9.04 0.92 4.71
C THR A 6 -8.11 0.40 5.77
N LEU A 7 -7.66 1.26 6.69
CA LEU A 7 -6.84 0.84 7.83
C LEU A 7 -7.57 -0.18 8.72
N LYS A 8 -8.86 0.05 9.00
CA LYS A 8 -9.68 -0.88 9.79
C LYS A 8 -9.81 -2.24 9.09
N ARG A 9 -10.02 -2.27 7.77
CA ARG A 9 -10.12 -3.50 6.99
C ARG A 9 -8.80 -4.26 6.96
N ALA A 10 -7.69 -3.57 6.68
CA ALA A 10 -6.35 -4.18 6.72
C ALA A 10 -6.02 -4.74 8.11
N ALA A 11 -6.42 -4.05 9.18
CA ALA A 11 -6.26 -4.54 10.55
C ALA A 11 -7.15 -5.76 10.85
N ALA A 12 -8.38 -5.80 10.33
CA ALA A 12 -9.25 -6.97 10.44
C ALA A 12 -8.65 -8.18 9.71
N ASP A 13 -8.10 -7.98 8.51
CA ASP A 13 -7.40 -9.03 7.76
C ASP A 13 -6.17 -9.54 8.50
N LYS A 14 -5.40 -8.64 9.14
CA LYS A 14 -4.28 -9.03 9.99
C LYS A 14 -4.73 -9.86 11.19
N ARG A 15 -5.81 -9.46 11.87
CA ARG A 15 -6.40 -10.23 13.00
C ARG A 15 -6.92 -11.60 12.56
N ALA A 16 -7.44 -11.69 11.34
CA ALA A 16 -7.86 -12.94 10.74
C ALA A 16 -6.69 -13.81 10.22
N GLY A 17 -5.44 -13.42 10.47
CA GLY A 17 -4.25 -14.18 10.05
C GLY A 17 -4.00 -14.17 8.53
N LYS A 18 -4.63 -13.27 7.78
CA LYS A 18 -4.47 -13.22 6.33
C LYS A 18 -3.10 -12.69 5.93
N SER A 19 -2.65 -13.10 4.75
CA SER A 19 -1.34 -12.71 4.20
C SER A 19 -1.18 -11.19 4.02
N ALA A 20 0.08 -10.71 4.00
CA ALA A 20 0.39 -9.30 3.78
C ALA A 20 -0.09 -8.77 2.41
N SER A 21 -0.13 -9.61 1.38
CA SER A 21 -0.67 -9.22 0.07
C SER A 21 -2.19 -9.04 0.12
N THR A 22 -2.90 -9.85 0.92
CA THR A 22 -4.33 -9.66 1.16
C THR A 22 -4.61 -8.35 1.89
N GLN A 23 -3.88 -8.09 2.98
CA GLN A 23 -3.99 -6.84 3.73
C GLN A 23 -3.70 -5.61 2.84
N ALA A 24 -2.68 -5.70 1.97
CA ALA A 24 -2.35 -4.64 1.02
C ALA A 24 -3.41 -4.45 -0.08
N GLY A 25 -4.17 -5.52 -0.38
CA GLY A 25 -5.26 -5.50 -1.35
C GLY A 25 -6.35 -4.48 -1.01
N GLU A 26 -6.60 -4.23 0.29
CA GLU A 26 -7.56 -3.21 0.73
C GLU A 26 -7.17 -1.79 0.28
N PHE A 27 -5.88 -1.47 0.32
CA PHE A 27 -5.35 -0.18 -0.15
C PHE A 27 -5.40 -0.06 -1.67
N VAL A 28 -5.08 -1.14 -2.38
CA VAL A 28 -5.18 -1.17 -3.84
C VAL A 28 -6.64 -1.01 -4.28
N LYS A 29 -7.57 -1.68 -3.60
CA LYS A 29 -9.00 -1.58 -3.86
C LYS A 29 -9.51 -0.15 -3.67
N GLU A 30 -9.13 0.51 -2.57
CA GLU A 30 -9.47 1.92 -2.33
C GLU A 30 -9.00 2.81 -3.48
N GLN A 31 -7.75 2.66 -3.94
CA GLN A 31 -7.22 3.47 -5.03
C GLN A 31 -7.94 3.20 -6.36
N VAL A 32 -8.27 1.95 -6.66
CA VAL A 32 -9.05 1.58 -7.85
C VAL A 32 -10.46 2.17 -7.78
N ASP A 33 -11.12 2.10 -6.62
CA ASP A 33 -12.46 2.65 -6.41
C ASP A 33 -12.46 4.18 -6.58
N LYS A 34 -11.42 4.86 -6.08
CA LYS A 34 -11.24 6.31 -6.29
C LYS A 34 -11.04 6.68 -7.76
N VAL A 35 -10.29 5.87 -8.52
CA VAL A 35 -10.15 6.06 -9.97
C VAL A 35 -11.49 5.89 -10.67
N ARG A 36 -12.24 4.83 -10.35
CA ARG A 36 -13.58 4.59 -10.93
C ARG A 36 -14.58 5.69 -10.58
N ALA A 37 -14.48 6.26 -9.39
CA ALA A 37 -15.32 7.37 -8.94
C ALA A 37 -14.90 8.74 -9.54
N GLY A 38 -13.86 8.79 -10.38
CA GLY A 38 -13.34 10.05 -10.93
C GLY A 38 -12.66 10.97 -9.90
N LYS A 39 -12.41 10.48 -8.68
CA LYS A 39 -11.85 11.25 -7.56
C LYS A 39 -10.32 11.34 -7.58
N HIS A 40 -9.68 10.72 -8.56
CA HIS A 40 -8.22 10.61 -8.65
C HIS A 40 -7.76 10.89 -10.09
N GLY A 41 -6.84 11.83 -10.28
CA GLY A 41 -6.19 12.13 -11.56
C GLY A 41 -5.14 11.10 -12.00
N VAL A 42 -5.31 9.84 -11.60
CA VAL A 42 -4.35 8.76 -11.87
C VAL A 42 -4.50 8.32 -13.32
N ARG A 43 -3.37 8.26 -14.05
CA ARG A 43 -3.36 8.04 -15.51
C ARG A 43 -3.50 6.57 -15.90
N SER A 44 -3.43 5.63 -14.96
CA SER A 44 -3.55 4.19 -15.23
C SER A 44 -3.84 3.33 -14.00
N ALA A 45 -4.41 2.14 -14.21
CA ALA A 45 -4.60 1.14 -13.16
C ALA A 45 -3.28 0.71 -12.49
N ARG A 46 -2.18 0.61 -13.27
CA ARG A 46 -0.85 0.27 -12.74
C ARG A 46 -0.37 1.31 -11.72
N GLN A 47 -0.65 2.59 -11.95
CA GLN A 47 -0.31 3.67 -11.04
C GLN A 47 -1.17 3.64 -9.77
N ALA A 48 -2.47 3.30 -9.88
CA ALA A 48 -3.33 3.12 -8.71
C ALA A 48 -2.83 1.99 -7.80
N ILE A 49 -2.41 0.86 -8.39
CA ILE A 49 -1.79 -0.25 -7.66
C ILE A 49 -0.50 0.21 -6.97
N ALA A 50 0.37 0.94 -7.68
CA ALA A 50 1.63 1.43 -7.11
C ALA A 50 1.40 2.35 -5.91
N ILE A 51 0.42 3.28 -6.00
CA ILE A 51 0.04 4.16 -4.89
C ILE A 51 -0.49 3.34 -3.72
N GLY A 52 -1.41 2.40 -3.97
CA GLY A 52 -1.98 1.55 -2.92
C GLY A 52 -0.93 0.73 -2.18
N LEU A 53 0.04 0.14 -2.90
CA LEU A 53 1.14 -0.61 -2.29
C LEU A 53 2.09 0.30 -1.48
N SER A 54 2.32 1.54 -1.92
CA SER A 54 3.09 2.52 -1.14
C SER A 54 2.37 2.94 0.14
N GLU A 55 1.06 3.16 0.09
CA GLU A 55 0.25 3.48 1.27
C GLU A 55 0.19 2.31 2.27
N ALA A 56 0.06 1.08 1.78
CA ALA A 56 0.08 -0.13 2.61
C ALA A 56 1.39 -0.25 3.40
N ARG A 57 2.55 0.00 2.77
CA ARG A 57 3.86 -0.01 3.44
C ARG A 57 3.93 1.04 4.55
N ARG A 58 3.50 2.28 4.28
CA ARG A 58 3.46 3.35 5.29
C ARG A 58 2.48 3.08 6.44
N ALA A 59 1.46 2.26 6.19
CA ALA A 59 0.51 1.81 7.20
C ALA A 59 1.04 0.63 8.04
N GLY A 60 2.27 0.16 7.80
CA GLY A 60 2.88 -0.93 8.56
C GLY A 60 2.53 -2.33 8.05
N VAL A 61 1.91 -2.45 6.86
CA VAL A 61 1.71 -3.76 6.23
C VAL A 61 3.05 -4.28 5.72
N ALA A 62 3.37 -5.54 6.03
CA ALA A 62 4.62 -6.20 5.65
C ALA A 62 4.69 -6.58 4.15
N VAL A 63 4.46 -5.63 3.26
CA VAL A 63 4.52 -5.81 1.82
C VAL A 63 5.98 -5.89 1.37
N LYS A 64 6.33 -6.98 0.68
CA LYS A 64 7.68 -7.17 0.13
C LYS A 64 8.09 -6.02 -0.79
N LEU A 65 9.38 -5.71 -0.76
CA LEU A 65 9.99 -4.76 -1.68
C LEU A 65 10.05 -5.36 -3.10
N PRO A 66 9.99 -4.53 -4.15
CA PRO A 66 10.28 -4.99 -5.51
C PRO A 66 11.69 -5.58 -5.60
N LYS A 67 11.85 -6.65 -6.40
CA LYS A 67 13.16 -7.24 -6.67
C LYS A 67 14.04 -6.25 -7.44
N LYS A 68 15.37 -6.35 -7.28
CA LYS A 68 16.32 -5.56 -8.09
C LYS A 68 16.04 -5.77 -9.57
N GLY A 69 16.12 -4.70 -10.36
CA GLY A 69 15.88 -4.74 -11.81
C GLY A 69 14.42 -4.86 -12.24
N THR A 70 13.45 -5.05 -11.32
CA THR A 70 12.02 -5.14 -11.70
C THR A 70 11.31 -3.79 -11.78
N THR A 71 11.84 -2.78 -11.09
CA THR A 71 11.37 -1.40 -11.13
C THR A 71 12.58 -0.48 -11.13
N SER A 72 12.37 0.81 -11.42
CA SER A 72 13.45 1.80 -11.29
C SER A 72 14.01 1.81 -9.86
N GLU A 73 15.30 2.11 -9.74
CA GLU A 73 15.98 2.23 -8.45
C GLU A 73 15.34 3.31 -7.57
N ALA A 74 14.83 4.38 -8.19
CA ALA A 74 14.08 5.42 -7.48
C ALA A 74 12.79 4.87 -6.83
N THR A 75 12.01 4.07 -7.56
CA THR A 75 10.79 3.45 -7.02
C THR A 75 11.12 2.45 -5.92
N ARG A 76 12.21 1.68 -6.08
CA ARG A 76 12.66 0.72 -5.07
C ARG A 76 13.11 1.41 -3.78
N LYS A 77 13.95 2.43 -3.86
CA LYS A 77 14.33 3.28 -2.72
C LYS A 77 13.13 3.93 -2.04
N LYS A 78 12.12 4.33 -2.83
CA LYS A 78 10.88 4.87 -2.26
C LYS A 78 10.10 3.81 -1.48
N ALA A 79 10.01 2.59 -1.98
CA ALA A 79 9.38 1.49 -1.26
C ALA A 79 10.11 1.15 0.05
N GLU A 80 11.44 1.23 0.08
CA GLU A 80 12.25 1.06 1.30
C GLU A 80 11.91 2.14 2.34
N LYS A 81 11.89 3.42 1.92
CA LYS A 81 11.49 4.54 2.80
C LYS A 81 10.06 4.40 3.31
N ASP A 82 9.13 4.00 2.44
CA ASP A 82 7.72 3.80 2.82
C ASP A 82 7.58 2.68 3.87
N SER A 83 8.35 1.58 3.72
CA SER A 83 8.38 0.49 4.71
C SER A 83 9.00 0.93 6.04
N ALA A 84 10.12 1.66 6.01
CA ALA A 84 10.75 2.18 7.21
C ALA A 84 9.79 3.11 7.99
N ALA A 85 9.11 4.02 7.28
CA ALA A 85 8.12 4.91 7.89
C ALA A 85 6.96 4.15 8.56
N GLY A 86 6.54 3.01 8.00
CA GLY A 86 5.53 2.14 8.60
C GLY A 86 6.01 1.39 9.85
N GLN A 87 7.29 0.99 9.88
CA GLN A 87 7.89 0.32 11.03
C GLN A 87 8.04 1.26 12.23
N HIS A 88 8.45 2.51 12.01
CA HIS A 88 8.54 3.52 13.08
C HIS A 88 7.19 3.85 13.73
N LYS A 89 6.08 3.67 13.02
CA LYS A 89 4.72 3.83 13.58
C LYS A 89 4.23 2.64 14.39
N SER A 90 4.86 1.46 14.25
CA SER A 90 4.52 0.27 15.02
C SER A 90 5.26 0.19 16.36
N THR A 91 6.23 1.08 16.60
CA THR A 91 7.09 1.13 17.79
C THR A 91 6.72 2.24 18.79
N ALA A 92 5.57 2.89 18.63
CA ALA A 92 5.01 3.87 19.56
C ALA A 92 3.59 3.44 19.96
#